data_AF-A0AAW2LP37-F1
#
_entry.id   AF-A0AAW2LP37-F1
#
_cell.length_a   1.000
_cell.length_b   1.000
_cell.length_c   1.000
_cell.angle_alpha   90.00
_cell.angle_beta   90.00
_cell.angle_gamma   90.00
#
_symmetry.space_group_name_H-M   'P 1'
#
loop_
_entity.id
_entity.type
_entity.pdbx_description
1 polymer ?
#
loop_
_entity_poly.entity_id
_entity_poly.type
_entity_poly.pdbx_seq_one_letter_code
_entity_poly.pdbx_strand_id
1 'polypeptide(L)'
;MNPVHKQVPVLIHNGKPVCESTIIVQYIDEVWRDKAAPLMPSDPYERANARFWADFIDRKIFSTSRLVWMGTGEVQETAKKDIIESFKLLESELGEKPFFGGDIFGFVDVSLIPISSRFYTLEKFGNFSMADECPKLVSWAKRCMERESVSKSLPDQYKVYDLAMHLKKKLQSQQKG
;
A
#
# COMPACT_ATOMS: atom_id res chain seq x y z
N MET A 1 -12.14 -8.10 -18.72
CA MET A 1 -11.08 -7.16 -19.14
C MET A 1 -9.86 -7.35 -18.23
N ASN A 2 -8.69 -6.88 -18.68
CA ASN A 2 -7.33 -7.32 -18.35
C ASN A 2 -6.96 -8.72 -18.90
N PRO A 3 -6.87 -8.90 -20.24
CA PRO A 3 -6.46 -10.17 -20.83
C PRO A 3 -4.99 -10.51 -20.57
N VAL A 4 -4.16 -9.50 -20.24
CA VAL A 4 -2.70 -9.65 -20.06
C VAL A 4 -2.38 -10.23 -18.69
N HIS A 5 -2.72 -9.51 -17.61
CA HIS A 5 -2.34 -9.90 -16.25
C HIS A 5 -3.43 -10.69 -15.53
N LYS A 6 -4.70 -10.61 -15.97
CA LYS A 6 -5.86 -11.26 -15.32
C LYS A 6 -5.94 -10.92 -13.82
N GLN A 7 -5.57 -9.70 -13.47
CA GLN A 7 -5.51 -9.19 -12.11
C GLN A 7 -6.46 -8.01 -11.92
N VAL A 8 -6.88 -7.84 -10.66
CA VAL A 8 -7.59 -6.65 -10.16
C VAL A 8 -6.57 -5.68 -9.53
N PRO A 9 -6.86 -4.37 -9.48
CA PRO A 9 -8.07 -3.70 -9.96
C PRO A 9 -8.11 -3.47 -11.48
N VAL A 10 -9.33 -3.38 -12.02
CA VAL A 10 -9.62 -2.91 -13.39
C VAL A 10 -10.73 -1.86 -13.29
N LEU A 11 -10.44 -0.61 -13.66
CA LEU A 11 -11.43 0.45 -13.79
C LEU A 11 -12.08 0.34 -15.18
N ILE A 12 -13.41 0.38 -15.26
CA ILE A 12 -14.13 0.44 -16.53
C ILE A 12 -14.81 1.81 -16.61
N HIS A 13 -14.31 2.68 -17.49
CA HIS A 13 -14.88 4.00 -17.73
C HIS A 13 -15.40 4.09 -19.17
N ASN A 14 -16.72 4.28 -19.33
CA ASN A 14 -17.40 4.32 -20.63
C ASN A 14 -17.09 3.11 -21.52
N GLY A 15 -17.14 1.91 -20.92
CA GLY A 15 -16.87 0.64 -21.60
C GLY A 15 -15.39 0.37 -21.89
N LYS A 16 -14.46 1.26 -21.50
CA LYS A 16 -13.02 1.12 -21.74
C LYS A 16 -12.29 0.71 -20.45
N PRO A 17 -11.51 -0.39 -20.46
CA PRO A 17 -10.71 -0.79 -19.30
C PRO A 17 -9.46 0.06 -19.12
N VAL A 18 -9.16 0.37 -17.87
CA VAL A 18 -7.86 0.85 -17.39
C VAL A 18 -7.39 -0.16 -16.33
N CYS A 19 -6.21 -0.73 -16.51
CA CYS A 19 -5.62 -1.75 -15.63
C CYS A 19 -4.46 -1.14 -14.83
N GLU A 20 -4.00 -1.85 -13.80
CA GLU A 20 -2.96 -1.44 -12.85
C GLU A 20 -3.38 -0.28 -11.94
N SER A 21 -3.27 -0.46 -10.62
CA SER A 21 -3.74 0.52 -9.63
C SER A 21 -3.13 1.90 -9.80
N THR A 22 -1.82 2.00 -9.97
CA THR A 22 -1.10 3.28 -10.11
C THR A 22 -1.38 3.98 -11.45
N ILE A 23 -1.70 3.23 -12.50
CA ILE A 23 -2.17 3.79 -13.78
C ILE A 23 -3.62 4.27 -13.64
N ILE A 24 -4.48 3.49 -12.96
CA ILE A 24 -5.87 3.88 -12.67
C ILE A 24 -5.92 5.18 -11.88
N VAL A 25 -5.10 5.33 -10.84
CA VAL A 25 -5.07 6.55 -10.01
C VAL A 25 -4.63 7.77 -10.84
N GLN A 26 -3.60 7.64 -11.70
CA GLN A 26 -3.20 8.73 -12.60
C GLN A 26 -4.30 9.07 -13.62
N TYR A 27 -4.95 8.07 -14.20
CA TYR A 27 -6.07 8.28 -15.11
C TYR A 27 -7.22 9.03 -14.43
N ILE A 28 -7.54 8.70 -13.18
CA ILE A 28 -8.55 9.41 -12.40
C ILE A 28 -8.13 10.87 -12.18
N ASP A 29 -6.87 11.09 -11.77
CA ASP A 29 -6.33 12.44 -11.54
C ASP A 29 -6.39 13.31 -12.80
N GLU A 30 -6.08 12.75 -13.97
CA GLU A 30 -6.13 13.46 -15.25
C GLU A 30 -7.55 13.74 -15.75
N VAL A 31 -8.45 12.77 -15.64
CA VAL A 31 -9.84 12.88 -16.15
C VAL A 31 -10.69 13.82 -15.28
N TRP A 32 -10.45 13.84 -13.97
CA TRP A 32 -11.21 14.65 -13.02
C TRP A 32 -10.39 15.78 -12.38
N ARG A 33 -9.30 16.21 -13.04
CA ARG A 33 -8.39 17.28 -12.58
C ARG A 33 -9.08 18.57 -12.12
N ASP A 34 -10.23 18.91 -12.70
CA ASP A 34 -10.95 20.16 -12.41
C ASP A 34 -12.04 19.99 -11.33
N LYS A 35 -12.21 18.78 -10.77
CA LYS A 35 -13.27 18.46 -9.79
C LYS A 35 -12.77 18.22 -8.37
N ALA A 36 -11.47 18.01 -8.17
CA ALA A 36 -10.88 17.68 -6.87
C ALA A 36 -9.45 18.23 -6.77
N ALA A 37 -8.89 18.23 -5.56
CA ALA A 37 -7.48 18.53 -5.37
C ALA A 37 -6.61 17.51 -6.12
N PRO A 38 -5.54 17.94 -6.81
CA PRO A 38 -4.70 17.07 -7.60
C PRO A 38 -3.96 16.08 -6.69
N LEU A 39 -3.87 14.82 -7.12
CA LEU A 39 -3.04 13.82 -6.48
C LEU A 39 -1.58 13.94 -6.91
N MET A 40 -1.35 14.35 -8.16
CA MET A 40 -0.02 14.51 -8.71
C MET A 40 0.48 15.97 -8.63
N PRO A 41 1.77 16.19 -8.33
CA PRO A 41 2.38 17.50 -8.45
C PRO A 41 2.35 18.03 -9.89
N SER A 42 2.23 19.35 -10.02
CA SER A 42 2.33 20.03 -11.32
C SER A 42 3.76 20.10 -11.83
N ASP A 43 4.74 20.25 -10.93
CA ASP A 43 6.15 20.27 -11.29
C ASP A 43 6.59 18.90 -11.87
N PRO A 44 7.27 18.86 -13.03
CA PRO A 44 7.70 17.60 -13.64
C PRO A 44 8.65 16.75 -12.79
N TYR A 45 9.55 17.37 -12.03
CA TYR A 45 10.52 16.67 -11.21
C TYR A 45 9.83 16.07 -9.97
N GLU A 46 9.00 16.84 -9.29
CA GLU A 46 8.20 16.34 -8.16
C GLU A 46 7.26 15.20 -8.60
N ARG A 47 6.67 15.31 -9.80
CA ARG A 47 5.83 14.25 -10.37
C ARG A 47 6.64 12.98 -10.68
N ALA A 48 7.89 13.13 -11.13
CA ALA A 48 8.79 11.98 -11.31
C ALA A 48 9.14 11.32 -9.97
N ASN A 49 9.40 12.10 -8.92
CA ASN A 49 9.65 11.58 -7.57
C ASN A 49 8.43 10.86 -7.00
N ALA A 50 7.22 11.39 -7.18
CA ALA A 50 6.00 10.72 -6.74
C ALA A 50 5.81 9.35 -7.43
N ARG A 51 6.11 9.26 -8.73
CA ARG A 51 6.09 7.98 -9.48
C ARG A 51 7.16 7.02 -9.00
N PHE A 52 8.36 7.50 -8.70
CA PHE A 52 9.44 6.69 -8.17
C PHE A 52 9.03 6.03 -6.84
N TRP A 53 8.47 6.80 -5.91
CA TRP A 53 8.03 6.25 -4.63
C TRP A 53 6.85 5.29 -4.77
N ALA A 54 5.89 5.56 -5.66
CA ALA A 54 4.82 4.61 -5.96
C ALA A 54 5.34 3.28 -6.54
N ASP A 55 6.31 3.33 -7.47
CA ASP A 55 6.96 2.13 -8.01
C ASP A 55 7.74 1.36 -6.92
N PHE A 56 8.44 2.07 -6.04
CA PHE A 56 9.09 1.46 -4.87
C PHE A 56 8.08 0.73 -4.00
N ILE A 57 6.93 1.36 -3.69
CA ILE A 57 5.87 0.76 -2.88
C ILE A 57 5.31 -0.51 -3.53
N ASP A 58 4.93 -0.44 -4.80
CA ASP A 58 4.38 -1.58 -5.54
C ASP A 58 5.36 -2.76 -5.56
N ARG A 59 6.66 -2.47 -5.81
CA ARG A 59 7.68 -3.51 -5.95
C ARG A 59 8.20 -4.06 -4.63
N LYS A 60 8.31 -3.25 -3.59
CA LYS A 60 8.98 -3.62 -2.32
C LYS A 60 8.01 -3.85 -1.19
N ILE A 61 7.01 -2.99 -1.02
CA ILE A 61 6.12 -3.09 0.15
C ILE A 61 5.13 -4.24 -0.04
N PHE A 62 4.36 -4.24 -1.13
CA PHE A 62 3.30 -5.24 -1.31
C PHE A 62 3.84 -6.66 -1.52
N SER A 63 4.93 -6.81 -2.27
CA SER A 63 5.58 -8.11 -2.51
C SER A 63 6.18 -8.70 -1.22
N THR A 64 6.94 -7.91 -0.46
CA THR A 64 7.56 -8.35 0.79
C THR A 64 6.52 -8.56 1.88
N SER A 65 5.46 -7.75 1.94
CA SER A 65 4.34 -7.94 2.88
C SER A 65 3.74 -9.34 2.74
N ARG A 66 3.62 -9.84 1.51
CA ARG A 66 3.10 -11.17 1.23
C ARG A 66 4.02 -12.26 1.79
N LEU A 67 5.33 -12.09 1.64
CA LEU A 67 6.32 -13.04 2.16
C LEU A 67 6.36 -13.06 3.70
N VAL A 68 6.10 -11.92 4.36
CA VAL A 68 6.04 -11.87 5.83
C VAL A 68 4.92 -12.74 6.40
N TRP A 69 3.72 -12.72 5.81
CA TRP A 69 2.61 -13.52 6.34
C TRP A 69 2.49 -14.91 5.73
N MET A 70 2.91 -15.12 4.47
CA MET A 70 2.84 -16.43 3.80
C MET A 70 4.10 -17.26 3.94
N GLY A 71 5.26 -16.63 4.09
CA GLY A 71 6.55 -17.31 4.21
C GLY A 71 6.71 -18.09 5.50
N THR A 72 7.75 -18.91 5.55
CA THR A 72 8.15 -19.71 6.71
C THR A 72 9.68 -19.77 6.80
N GLY A 73 10.21 -19.91 8.03
CA GLY A 73 11.65 -20.06 8.25
C GLY A 73 12.44 -18.86 7.73
N GLU A 74 13.57 -19.13 7.08
CA GLU A 74 14.49 -18.09 6.59
C GLU A 74 13.84 -17.09 5.62
N VAL A 75 12.92 -17.56 4.76
CA VAL A 75 12.20 -16.67 3.81
C VAL A 75 11.38 -15.63 4.57
N GLN A 76 10.74 -16.03 5.67
CA GLN A 76 9.93 -15.12 6.48
C GLN A 76 10.80 -14.13 7.25
N GLU A 77 11.90 -14.61 7.84
CA GLU A 77 12.84 -13.76 8.61
C GLU A 77 13.53 -12.72 7.72
N THR A 78 13.93 -13.09 6.51
CA THR A 78 14.49 -12.14 5.52
C THR A 78 13.44 -11.12 5.11
N ALA A 79 12.22 -11.57 4.76
CA ALA A 79 11.14 -10.66 4.40
C ALA A 79 10.75 -9.69 5.53
N LYS A 80 10.82 -10.14 6.79
CA LYS A 80 10.61 -9.28 7.96
C LYS A 80 11.65 -8.17 8.02
N LYS A 81 12.93 -8.48 7.87
CA LYS A 81 14.00 -7.46 7.87
C LYS A 81 13.82 -6.48 6.73
N ASP A 82 13.62 -7.00 5.52
CA ASP A 82 13.46 -6.19 4.31
C ASP A 82 12.26 -5.24 4.38
N ILE A 83 11.12 -5.68 4.93
CA ILE A 83 9.94 -4.82 5.03
C ILE A 83 10.12 -3.72 6.08
N ILE A 84 10.78 -4.02 7.21
CA ILE A 84 11.07 -3.02 8.25
C ILE A 84 12.01 -1.96 7.68
N GLU A 85 13.07 -2.35 6.98
CA GLU A 85 13.98 -1.42 6.32
C GLU A 85 13.27 -0.58 5.25
N SER A 86 12.38 -1.19 4.47
CA SER A 86 11.59 -0.48 3.46
C SER A 86 10.62 0.54 4.08
N PHE A 87 10.00 0.21 5.22
CA PHE A 87 9.18 1.16 5.97
C PHE A 87 10.01 2.28 6.58
N LYS A 88 11.19 1.99 7.13
CA LYS A 88 12.11 3.05 7.63
C LYS A 88 12.55 4.01 6.53
N LEU A 89 12.77 3.51 5.31
CA LEU A 89 13.07 4.36 4.16
C LEU A 89 11.90 5.28 3.83
N LEU A 90 10.67 4.76 3.79
CA LEU A 90 9.46 5.56 3.59
C LEU A 90 9.23 6.56 4.73
N GLU A 91 9.54 6.18 5.96
CA GLU A 91 9.45 7.09 7.12
C GLU A 91 10.45 8.25 7.01
N SER A 92 11.67 7.95 6.57
CA SER A 92 12.70 8.96 6.29
C SER A 92 12.26 9.90 5.17
N GLU A 93 11.70 9.37 4.09
CA GLU A 93 11.12 10.18 3.01
C GLU A 93 9.97 11.05 3.52
N LEU A 94 9.04 10.51 4.29
CA LEU A 94 7.95 11.29 4.88
C LEU A 94 8.50 12.48 5.69
N GLY A 95 9.54 12.22 6.49
CA GLY A 95 10.18 13.24 7.32
C GLY A 95 9.19 13.84 8.32
N GLU A 96 9.07 15.17 8.32
CA GLU A 96 8.10 15.91 9.14
C GLU A 96 6.82 16.30 8.37
N LYS A 97 6.70 15.91 7.10
CA LYS A 97 5.54 16.27 6.28
C LYS A 97 4.28 15.59 6.81
N PRO A 98 3.11 16.24 6.77
CA PRO A 98 1.86 15.60 7.18
C PRO A 98 1.48 14.45 6.23
N PHE A 99 1.79 14.59 4.94
CA PHE A 99 1.60 13.61 3.86
C PHE A 99 2.85 13.49 2.99
N PHE A 100 2.95 12.41 2.21
CA PHE A 100 4.01 12.28 1.20
C PHE A 100 3.88 13.32 0.09
N GLY A 101 2.66 13.76 -0.22
CA GLY A 101 2.39 14.91 -1.09
C GLY A 101 2.71 16.29 -0.48
N GLY A 102 3.38 16.36 0.67
CA GLY A 102 3.62 17.61 1.39
C GLY A 102 2.46 17.94 2.32
N ASP A 103 1.91 19.15 2.19
CA ASP A 103 0.75 19.61 2.97
C ASP A 103 -0.57 18.99 2.51
N ILE A 104 -0.57 18.39 1.32
CA ILE A 104 -1.76 17.84 0.68
C ILE A 104 -1.57 16.33 0.48
N PHE A 105 -2.63 15.57 0.77
CA PHE A 105 -2.67 14.14 0.49
C PHE A 105 -2.57 13.88 -1.02
N GLY A 106 -1.56 13.13 -1.45
CA GLY A 106 -1.22 12.96 -2.86
C GLY A 106 -1.06 11.51 -3.32
N PHE A 107 -0.43 11.36 -4.48
CA PHE A 107 -0.30 10.08 -5.19
C PHE A 107 0.44 8.99 -4.41
N VAL A 108 1.54 9.36 -3.73
CA VAL A 108 2.30 8.42 -2.89
C VAL A 108 1.47 8.00 -1.68
N ASP A 109 0.69 8.91 -1.09
CA ASP A 109 -0.19 8.58 0.02
C ASP A 109 -1.27 7.57 -0.39
N VAL A 110 -1.94 7.80 -1.52
CA VAL A 110 -2.91 6.86 -2.11
C VAL A 110 -2.29 5.50 -2.38
N SER A 111 -1.03 5.47 -2.84
CA SER A 111 -0.32 4.23 -3.17
C SER A 111 0.07 3.44 -1.92
N LEU A 112 0.50 4.11 -0.86
CA LEU A 112 0.96 3.46 0.36
C LEU A 112 -0.19 3.09 1.30
N ILE A 113 -1.18 3.97 1.51
CA ILE A 113 -2.15 3.86 2.60
C ILE A 113 -2.89 2.52 2.69
N PRO A 114 -3.17 1.77 1.60
CA PRO A 114 -3.78 0.45 1.71
C PRO A 114 -2.97 -0.54 2.54
N ILE A 115 -1.64 -0.40 2.65
CA ILE A 115 -0.81 -1.27 3.48
C ILE A 115 -1.14 -1.14 4.97
N SER A 116 -1.68 0.00 5.42
CA SER A 116 -2.02 0.23 6.83
C SER A 116 -3.06 -0.75 7.34
N SER A 117 -4.01 -1.17 6.49
CA SER A 117 -4.99 -2.22 6.81
C SER A 117 -4.34 -3.59 7.10
N ARG A 118 -3.07 -3.77 6.74
CA ARG A 118 -2.29 -4.99 6.98
C ARG A 118 -1.29 -4.85 8.12
N PHE A 119 -1.16 -3.70 8.78
CA PHE A 119 -0.18 -3.51 9.86
C PHE A 119 -0.34 -4.55 10.96
N TYR A 120 -1.55 -4.72 11.50
CA TYR A 120 -1.81 -5.76 12.50
C TYR A 120 -1.44 -7.17 12.01
N THR A 121 -1.68 -7.47 10.72
CA THR A 121 -1.29 -8.75 10.12
C THR A 121 0.22 -8.92 10.10
N LEU A 122 0.96 -7.89 9.66
CA LEU A 122 2.42 -7.90 9.60
C LEU A 122 3.04 -8.01 11.00
N GLU A 123 2.51 -7.27 11.98
CA GLU A 123 2.97 -7.32 13.37
C GLU A 123 2.81 -8.74 13.95
N LYS A 124 1.65 -9.37 13.73
CA LYS A 124 1.38 -10.72 14.25
C LYS A 124 2.20 -11.82 13.57
N PHE A 125 2.34 -11.78 12.24
CA PHE A 125 3.11 -12.80 11.53
C PHE A 125 4.61 -12.56 11.55
N GLY A 126 5.04 -11.31 11.51
CA GLY A 126 6.44 -10.91 11.53
C GLY A 126 7.01 -10.72 12.93
N ASN A 127 6.19 -10.73 13.98
CA ASN A 127 6.62 -10.53 15.37
C ASN A 127 7.50 -9.26 15.54
N PHE A 128 6.94 -8.12 15.12
CA PHE A 128 7.50 -6.79 15.32
C PHE A 128 6.36 -5.78 15.53
N SER A 129 6.71 -4.54 15.88
CA SER A 129 5.76 -3.46 16.15
C SER A 129 5.98 -2.32 15.17
N MET A 130 4.95 -1.93 14.42
CA MET A 130 5.03 -0.76 13.54
C MET A 130 5.20 0.53 14.34
N ALA A 131 4.63 0.59 15.54
CA ALA A 131 4.75 1.77 16.40
C ALA A 131 6.17 1.96 16.95
N ASP A 132 6.91 0.86 17.18
CA ASP A 132 8.29 0.92 17.67
C ASP A 132 9.27 1.16 16.52
N GLU A 133 9.06 0.51 15.38
CA GLU A 133 9.95 0.60 14.23
C GLU A 133 9.73 1.87 13.38
N CYS A 134 8.47 2.30 13.22
CA CYS A 134 8.07 3.40 12.33
C CYS A 134 6.90 4.25 12.90
N PRO A 135 7.11 4.96 14.03
CA PRO A 135 6.06 5.73 14.71
C PRO A 135 5.44 6.86 13.87
N LYS A 136 6.21 7.51 12.99
CA LYS A 136 5.70 8.59 12.13
C LYS A 136 4.83 8.02 11.01
N LEU A 137 5.16 6.84 10.47
CA LEU A 137 4.27 6.15 9.54
C LEU A 137 2.95 5.74 10.20
N VAL A 138 2.98 5.24 11.44
CA VAL A 138 1.75 4.95 12.19
C VAL A 138 0.91 6.23 12.37
N SER A 139 1.57 7.35 12.69
CA SER A 139 0.89 8.65 12.86
C SER A 139 0.32 9.18 11.53
N TRP A 140 1.07 9.03 10.44
CA TRP A 140 0.61 9.35 9.08
C TRP A 140 -0.60 8.52 8.67
N ALA A 141 -0.60 7.22 8.96
CA ALA A 141 -1.74 6.35 8.65
C ALA A 141 -3.01 6.79 9.41
N LYS A 142 -2.87 7.17 10.69
CA LYS A 142 -3.97 7.73 11.48
C LYS A 142 -4.53 9.02 10.85
N ARG A 143 -3.66 9.96 10.45
CA ARG A 143 -4.09 11.18 9.74
C ARG A 143 -4.80 10.86 8.43
N CYS A 144 -4.28 9.90 7.65
CA CYS A 144 -4.94 9.49 6.41
C CYS A 144 -6.33 8.90 6.66
N MET A 145 -6.53 8.15 7.74
CA MET A 145 -7.83 7.57 8.13
C MET A 145 -8.88 8.62 8.53
N GLU A 146 -8.49 9.84 8.86
CA GLU A 146 -9.44 10.95 9.08
C GLU A 146 -10.14 11.38 7.78
N ARG A 147 -9.57 11.03 6.61
CA ARG A 147 -10.18 11.29 5.31
C ARG A 147 -11.29 10.29 5.03
N GLU A 148 -12.48 10.78 4.74
CA GLU A 148 -13.64 9.94 4.36
C GLU A 148 -13.32 9.01 3.18
N SER A 149 -12.57 9.49 2.19
CA SER A 149 -12.14 8.69 1.03
C SER A 149 -11.28 7.48 1.41
N VAL A 150 -10.53 7.56 2.51
CA VAL A 150 -9.67 6.47 3.00
C VAL A 150 -10.46 5.56 3.93
N SER A 151 -11.14 6.12 4.94
CA SER A 151 -11.87 5.33 5.94
C SER A 151 -13.01 4.49 5.36
N LYS A 152 -13.67 4.97 4.28
CA LYS A 152 -14.68 4.18 3.57
C LYS A 152 -14.10 3.11 2.64
N SER A 153 -12.83 3.24 2.25
CA SER A 153 -12.20 2.35 1.26
C SER A 153 -11.43 1.20 1.91
N LEU A 154 -10.87 1.42 3.10
CA LEU A 154 -10.03 0.43 3.76
C LEU A 154 -10.84 -0.53 4.63
N PRO A 155 -10.58 -1.85 4.56
CA PRO A 155 -11.17 -2.81 5.47
C PRO A 155 -10.57 -2.66 6.88
N ASP A 156 -11.33 -3.12 7.87
CA ASP A 156 -10.85 -3.26 9.25
C ASP A 156 -9.65 -4.22 9.31
N GLN A 157 -8.59 -3.82 10.01
CA GLN A 157 -7.32 -4.56 10.06
C GLN A 157 -7.43 -5.95 10.71
N TYR A 158 -8.39 -6.16 11.62
CA TYR A 158 -8.62 -7.45 12.24
C TYR A 158 -9.30 -8.40 11.28
N LYS A 159 -10.25 -7.91 10.47
CA LYS A 159 -10.86 -8.70 9.37
C LYS A 159 -9.82 -9.11 8.32
N VAL A 160 -8.87 -8.23 8.01
CA VAL A 160 -7.75 -8.56 7.10
C VAL A 160 -6.88 -9.67 7.69
N TYR A 161 -6.58 -9.60 8.98
CA TYR A 161 -5.82 -10.65 9.68
C TYR A 161 -6.56 -11.99 9.71
N ASP A 162 -7.86 -11.99 10.02
CA ASP A 162 -8.68 -13.21 10.03
C ASP A 162 -8.69 -13.89 8.65
N LEU A 163 -8.81 -13.10 7.59
CA LEU A 163 -8.70 -13.60 6.21
C LEU A 163 -7.31 -14.17 5.93
N ALA A 164 -6.24 -13.47 6.31
CA ALA A 164 -4.86 -13.94 6.13
C ALA A 164 -4.62 -15.26 6.88
N MET A 165 -5.11 -15.39 8.11
CA MET A 165 -5.07 -16.62 8.90
C MET A 165 -5.79 -17.77 8.19
N HIS A 166 -7.00 -17.53 7.67
CA HIS A 166 -7.75 -18.55 6.92
C HIS A 166 -7.01 -18.99 5.65
N LEU A 167 -6.49 -18.04 4.87
CA LEU A 167 -5.73 -18.33 3.65
C LEU A 167 -4.44 -19.10 3.94
N LYS A 168 -3.70 -18.73 4.99
CA LYS A 168 -2.46 -19.43 5.38
C LYS A 168 -2.75 -20.89 5.73
N LYS A 169 -3.79 -21.15 6.53
CA LYS A 169 -4.22 -22.52 6.89
C LYS A 169 -4.60 -23.35 5.66
N LYS A 170 -5.37 -22.77 4.73
CA LYS A 170 -5.81 -23.45 3.51
C LYS A 170 -4.65 -23.83 2.59
N LEU A 171 -3.63 -22.97 2.46
CA LEU A 171 -2.46 -23.26 1.64
C LEU A 171 -1.58 -24.34 2.29
N GLN A 172 -1.42 -24.30 3.61
CA GLN A 172 -0.68 -25.31 4.35
C GLN A 172 -1.34 -26.70 4.30
N SER A 173 -2.67 -26.77 4.25
CA SER A 173 -3.37 -28.06 4.09
C SER A 173 -3.25 -28.62 2.67
N GLN A 174 -3.19 -27.77 1.65
CA GLN A 174 -2.99 -28.17 0.25
C GLN A 174 -1.56 -28.64 -0.06
N GLN A 175 -0.56 -28.23 0.71
CA GLN A 175 0.83 -28.71 0.55
C GLN A 175 1.09 -30.06 1.23
N LYS A 176 0.16 -30.54 2.06
CA LYS A 176 0.28 -31.78 2.83
C LYS A 176 -0.51 -32.96 2.23
N GLY A 177 -1.29 -32.74 1.18
CA GLY A 177 -2.06 -33.77 0.47
C GLY A 177 -1.57 -33.90 -0.96
#